data_AF-A8G127-F1
#
_entry.id   AF-A8G127-F1
#
_cell.length_a   1.000
_cell.length_b   1.000
_cell.length_c   1.000
_cell.angle_alpha   90.00
_cell.angle_beta   90.00
_cell.angle_gamma   90.00
#
_symmetry.space_group_name_H-M   'P 1'
#
loop_
_entity.id
_entity.type
_entity.pdbx_description
1 polymer ?
#
loop_
_entity_poly.entity_id
_entity_poly.type
_entity_poly.pdbx_seq_one_letter_code
_entity_poly.pdbx_strand_id
1 'polypeptide(L)'
;MSGEFMRFRWLVLLFLSLSSLMACTQDPQWTLFYYADSKEIPESVTLSENISGYYATSEQCIAKGKGLIRLSDSGVGSFQCGHLCVATEDGGLTCDSMLESF
;
A
#
# COMPACT_ATOMS: atom_id res chain seq x y z
N MET A 1 9.62 -53.89 -8.32
CA MET A 1 9.46 -52.53 -8.88
C MET A 1 8.38 -51.80 -8.09
N SER A 2 8.71 -51.09 -7.00
CA SER A 2 7.68 -50.39 -6.19
C SER A 2 8.20 -49.16 -5.43
N GLY A 3 9.49 -49.14 -5.05
CA GLY A 3 10.06 -48.04 -4.26
C GLY A 3 10.36 -46.74 -5.02
N GLU A 4 10.67 -46.81 -6.32
CA GLU A 4 11.13 -45.65 -7.11
C GLU A 4 9.96 -44.69 -7.45
N PHE A 5 8.78 -45.25 -7.72
CA PHE A 5 7.57 -44.49 -8.03
C PHE A 5 7.06 -43.67 -6.83
N MET A 6 7.23 -44.21 -5.62
CA MET A 6 6.78 -43.58 -4.38
C MET A 6 7.71 -42.42 -3.97
N ARG A 7 9.02 -42.55 -4.23
CA ARG A 7 10.01 -41.47 -4.08
C ARG A 7 9.76 -40.30 -5.01
N PHE A 8 9.45 -40.57 -6.28
CA PHE A 8 9.17 -39.52 -7.26
C PHE A 8 7.88 -38.75 -6.93
N ARG A 9 6.83 -39.44 -6.49
CA ARG A 9 5.57 -38.82 -6.04
C ARG A 9 5.76 -37.92 -4.82
N TRP A 10 6.62 -38.33 -3.88
CA TRP A 10 6.93 -37.53 -2.70
C TRP A 10 7.71 -36.26 -3.06
N LEU A 11 8.69 -36.36 -3.96
CA LEU A 11 9.45 -35.19 -4.44
C LEU A 11 8.55 -34.17 -5.15
N VAL A 12 7.60 -34.63 -5.97
CA VAL A 12 6.62 -33.75 -6.64
C VAL A 12 5.68 -33.07 -5.63
N LEU A 13 5.20 -33.80 -4.62
CA LEU A 13 4.35 -33.25 -3.57
C LEU A 13 5.10 -32.22 -2.69
N LEU A 14 6.37 -32.47 -2.39
CA LEU A 14 7.24 -31.51 -1.70
C LEU A 14 7.43 -30.23 -2.50
N PHE A 15 7.70 -30.34 -3.80
CA PHE A 15 7.83 -29.19 -4.70
C PHE A 15 6.53 -28.39 -4.81
N LEU A 16 5.37 -29.06 -4.91
CA LEU A 16 4.07 -28.40 -4.91
C LEU A 16 3.79 -27.65 -3.60
N SER A 17 4.21 -28.21 -2.46
CA SER A 17 4.05 -27.55 -1.15
C SER A 17 5.00 -26.37 -0.93
N LEU A 18 6.15 -26.33 -1.62
CA LEU A 18 7.09 -25.23 -1.52
C LEU A 18 6.64 -24.00 -2.31
N SER A 19 5.89 -24.20 -3.41
CA SER A 19 5.38 -23.10 -4.25
C SER A 19 4.31 -22.24 -3.58
N SER A 20 3.65 -22.71 -2.51
CA SER A 20 2.65 -21.93 -1.78
C SER A 20 3.23 -20.94 -0.76
N LEU A 21 4.55 -20.96 -0.53
CA LEU A 21 5.23 -20.05 0.40
C LEU A 21 5.69 -18.74 -0.26
N MET A 22 5.57 -18.60 -1.58
CA MET A 22 5.85 -17.34 -2.29
C MET A 22 4.60 -16.45 -2.32
N ALA A 23 4.02 -16.18 -1.16
CA ALA A 23 3.23 -14.96 -0.99
C ALA A 23 4.25 -13.83 -0.79
N CYS A 24 4.78 -13.30 -1.88
CA CYS A 24 5.54 -12.06 -1.84
C CYS A 24 4.59 -10.97 -1.34
N THR A 25 4.65 -10.67 -0.05
CA THR A 25 4.20 -9.37 0.47
C THR A 25 5.06 -8.33 -0.23
N GLN A 26 4.58 -7.82 -1.36
CA GLN A 26 5.04 -6.52 -1.83
C GLN A 26 4.61 -5.53 -0.76
N ASP A 27 5.56 -5.18 0.10
CA ASP A 27 5.37 -4.11 1.06
C ASP A 27 5.04 -2.84 0.25
N PRO A 28 3.83 -2.29 0.38
CA PRO A 28 3.44 -1.16 -0.43
C PRO A 28 4.28 0.04 -0.04
N GLN A 29 5.08 0.51 -0.98
CA GLN A 29 6.04 1.59 -0.71
C GLN A 29 5.36 2.94 -0.53
N TRP A 30 4.10 3.10 -0.97
CA TRP A 30 3.42 4.39 -1.00
C TRP A 30 2.08 4.35 -0.26
N THR A 31 1.85 5.31 0.62
CA THR A 31 0.58 5.52 1.32
C THR A 31 -0.08 6.81 0.81
N LEU A 32 -1.33 6.73 0.40
CA LEU A 32 -2.15 7.87 0.01
C LEU A 32 -2.89 8.43 1.21
N PHE A 33 -2.71 9.71 1.47
CA PHE A 33 -3.50 10.49 2.40
C PHE A 33 -4.46 11.39 1.62
N TYR A 34 -5.74 11.38 1.95
CA TYR A 34 -6.75 12.19 1.26
C TYR A 34 -7.57 13.02 2.25
N TYR A 35 -7.76 14.30 1.92
CA TYR A 35 -8.50 15.26 2.72
C TYR A 35 -9.67 15.80 1.90
N ALA A 36 -10.87 15.29 2.18
CA ALA A 36 -12.09 15.75 1.52
C ALA A 36 -12.39 17.21 1.88
N ASP A 37 -12.92 17.96 0.92
CA ASP A 37 -13.43 19.33 1.09
C ASP A 37 -12.39 20.35 1.58
N SER A 38 -11.10 19.98 1.58
CA SER A 38 -9.98 20.87 1.89
C SER A 38 -9.12 21.11 0.65
N LYS A 39 -8.82 22.37 0.33
CA LYS A 39 -7.90 22.71 -0.76
C LYS A 39 -6.43 22.52 -0.40
N GLU A 40 -6.13 22.54 0.89
CA GLU A 40 -4.77 22.45 1.42
C GLU A 40 -4.67 21.25 2.38
N ILE A 41 -3.45 20.80 2.65
CA ILE A 41 -3.21 19.76 3.65
C ILE A 41 -3.25 20.44 5.02
N PRO A 42 -4.14 20.03 5.96
CA PRO A 42 -4.20 20.67 7.27
C PRO A 42 -2.91 20.45 8.07
N GLU A 43 -2.37 21.50 8.68
CA GLU A 43 -1.08 21.45 9.40
C GLU A 43 -1.09 20.54 10.65
N SER A 44 -2.26 20.35 11.26
CA SER A 44 -2.43 19.62 12.53
C SER A 44 -3.19 18.30 12.39
N VAL A 45 -3.08 17.66 11.22
CA VAL A 45 -3.82 16.43 10.92
C VAL A 45 -3.06 15.18 11.38
N THR A 46 -3.78 14.20 11.89
CA THR A 46 -3.23 12.88 12.15
C THR A 46 -3.21 12.10 10.83
N LEU A 47 -2.01 11.81 10.30
CA LEU A 47 -1.85 11.08 9.03
C LEU A 47 -2.59 9.75 9.01
N SER A 48 -2.55 8.99 10.11
CA SER A 48 -3.17 7.67 10.21
C SER A 48 -4.70 7.69 10.02
N GLU A 49 -5.37 8.80 10.33
CA GLU A 49 -6.82 8.96 10.16
C GLU A 49 -7.23 9.21 8.72
N ASN A 50 -6.29 9.61 7.87
CA ASN A 50 -6.57 10.07 6.50
C ASN A 50 -6.02 9.11 5.44
N ILE A 51 -5.61 7.90 5.82
CA ILE A 51 -5.13 6.88 4.88
C ILE A 51 -6.28 6.45 3.97
N SER A 52 -6.13 6.71 2.69
CA SER A 52 -7.09 6.35 1.64
C SER A 52 -6.63 5.16 0.79
N GLY A 53 -5.38 4.72 0.94
CA GLY A 53 -4.90 3.48 0.30
C GLY A 53 -3.38 3.31 0.33
N TYR A 54 -2.95 2.12 -0.11
CA TYR A 54 -1.56 1.73 -0.22
C TYR A 54 -1.24 1.29 -1.64
N TYR A 55 -0.07 1.66 -2.16
CA TYR A 55 0.29 1.48 -3.56
C TYR A 55 1.74 1.08 -3.73
N ALA A 56 2.01 0.32 -4.80
CA ALA A 56 3.36 -0.12 -5.13
C ALA A 56 4.22 1.02 -5.71
N THR A 57 3.63 1.98 -6.43
CA THR A 57 4.36 3.08 -7.07
C THR A 57 3.74 4.44 -6.76
N SER A 58 4.57 5.50 -6.83
CA SER A 58 4.14 6.88 -6.62
C SER A 58 3.11 7.31 -7.66
N GLU A 59 3.23 6.87 -8.92
CA GLU A 59 2.30 7.21 -9.99
C GLU A 59 0.91 6.66 -9.70
N GLN A 60 0.82 5.45 -9.15
CA GLN A 60 -0.46 4.88 -8.74
C GLN A 60 -1.08 5.69 -7.59
N CYS A 61 -0.27 6.06 -6.59
CA CYS A 61 -0.74 6.90 -5.49
C CYS A 61 -1.28 8.25 -5.98
N ILE A 62 -0.52 8.94 -6.84
CA ILE A 62 -0.91 10.25 -7.41
C ILE A 62 -2.16 10.11 -8.29
N ALA A 63 -2.21 9.10 -9.16
CA ALA A 63 -3.36 8.89 -10.04
C ALA A 63 -4.64 8.63 -9.24
N LYS A 64 -4.54 7.90 -8.13
CA LYS A 64 -5.66 7.63 -7.23
C LYS A 64 -6.08 8.88 -6.46
N GLY A 65 -5.13 9.64 -5.90
CA GLY A 65 -5.42 10.92 -5.24
C GLY A 65 -6.14 11.91 -6.15
N LYS A 66 -5.66 12.09 -7.39
CA LYS A 66 -6.35 12.91 -8.41
C LYS A 66 -7.74 12.39 -8.75
N GLY A 67 -7.88 11.07 -8.82
CA GLY A 67 -9.17 10.41 -9.02
C GLY A 67 -10.17 10.72 -7.90
N LEU A 68 -9.73 10.70 -6.65
CA LEU A 68 -10.58 11.01 -5.49
C LEU A 68 -11.05 12.47 -5.51
N ILE A 69 -10.17 13.43 -5.81
CA ILE A 69 -10.58 14.84 -5.97
C ILE A 69 -11.64 14.96 -7.06
N ARG A 70 -11.41 14.34 -8.23
CA ARG A 70 -12.36 14.40 -9.36
C ARG A 70 -13.72 13.79 -9.04
N LEU A 71 -13.75 12.76 -8.19
CA LEU A 71 -14.97 12.06 -7.79
C LEU A 71 -15.65 12.66 -6.56
N SER A 72 -15.02 13.63 -5.89
CA SER A 72 -15.62 14.33 -4.75
C SER A 72 -16.83 15.15 -5.19
N ASP A 73 -17.89 15.16 -4.37
CA ASP A 73 -19.13 15.88 -4.66
C ASP A 73 -18.91 17.40 -4.79
N SER A 74 -17.96 17.93 -4.02
CA SER A 74 -17.57 19.35 -4.06
C SER A 74 -16.57 19.68 -5.16
N GLY A 75 -15.90 18.67 -5.75
CA GLY A 75 -14.72 18.85 -6.58
C GLY A 75 -13.52 19.43 -5.83
N VAL A 76 -13.60 19.51 -4.49
CA VAL A 76 -12.59 20.08 -3.61
C VAL A 76 -11.99 18.97 -2.74
N GLY A 77 -10.67 18.87 -2.79
CA GLY A 77 -9.91 17.97 -1.94
C GLY A 77 -8.42 18.15 -2.16
N SER A 78 -7.64 17.68 -1.21
CA SER A 78 -6.18 17.63 -1.29
C SER A 78 -5.72 16.21 -0.98
N PHE A 79 -4.54 15.85 -1.47
CA PHE A 79 -3.96 14.54 -1.18
C PHE A 79 -2.45 14.64 -1.04
N GLN A 80 -1.85 13.68 -0.35
CA GLN A 80 -0.41 13.52 -0.27
C GLN A 80 -0.02 12.06 -0.41
N CYS A 81 1.16 11.81 -0.98
CA CYS A 81 1.72 10.48 -1.10
C CYS A 81 2.96 10.38 -0.23
N GLY A 82 2.91 9.56 0.81
CA GLY A 82 4.04 9.27 1.68
C GLY A 82 4.74 7.97 1.30
N HIS A 83 6.07 7.99 1.31
CA HIS A 83 6.91 6.84 1.03
C HIS A 83 7.30 6.11 2.32
N LEU A 84 7.24 4.78 2.32
CA LEU A 84 7.66 3.88 3.41
C LEU A 84 7.11 4.34 4.77
N CYS A 85 5.80 4.55 4.83
CA CYS A 85 5.16 4.98 6.06
C CYS A 85 5.01 3.84 7.05
N VAL A 86 5.44 4.06 8.28
CA VAL A 86 5.38 3.11 9.39
C VAL A 86 4.58 3.68 10.55
N ALA A 87 3.85 2.82 11.25
CA ALA A 87 3.15 3.22 12.47
C ALA A 87 4.15 3.48 13.60
N THR A 88 3.92 4.53 14.39
CA THR A 88 4.71 4.84 15.60
C THR A 88 4.09 4.18 16.83
N GLU A 89 4.86 4.06 17.91
CA GLU A 89 4.38 3.47 19.18
C GLU A 89 3.19 4.23 19.78
N ASP A 90 3.08 5.53 19.49
CA ASP A 90 2.00 6.41 19.94
C ASP A 90 0.71 6.27 19.09
N GLY A 91 0.66 5.34 18.14
CA GLY A 91 -0.47 5.16 17.22
C GLY A 91 -0.50 6.17 16.06
N GLY A 92 0.57 6.96 15.92
CA GLY A 92 0.79 7.85 14.78
C GLY A 92 1.37 7.12 13.57
N LEU A 93 1.75 7.90 12.56
CA LEU A 93 2.39 7.39 11.35
C LEU A 93 3.56 8.32 10.98
N THR A 94 4.68 7.75 10.57
CA THR A 94 5.84 8.51 10.07
C THR A 94 6.26 7.94 8.73
N CYS A 95 6.51 8.81 7.76
CA CYS A 95 6.97 8.44 6.42
C CYS A 95 8.41 8.89 6.21
N ASP A 96 9.17 8.15 5.42
CA ASP A 96 10.55 8.48 5.06
C ASP A 96 10.62 9.75 4.21
N SER A 97 9.68 9.90 3.26
CA SER A 97 9.53 11.11 2.48
C SER A 97 8.07 11.35 2.09
N MET A 98 7.75 12.60 1.79
CA MET A 98 6.46 13.02 1.26
C MET A 98 6.65 13.61 -0.12
N LEU A 99 5.77 13.25 -1.07
CA LEU A 99 5.66 13.99 -2.31
C LEU A 99 4.76 15.20 -2.09
N GLU A 100 5.27 16.38 -2.39
CA GLU A 100 4.44 17.59 -2.40
C GLU A 100 3.33 17.45 -3.44
N SER A 101 2.11 17.81 -3.03
CA SER A 101 0.94 17.82 -3.90
C SER A 101 1.09 18.95 -4.93
N PHE A 102 1.04 18.61 -6.22
CA PHE A 102 1.06 19.56 -7.34
C PHE A 102 -0.35 20.03 -7.72
#